data_AF-A0A3M0Z108-F1
#
_entry.id   AF-A0A3M0Z108-F1
#
_cell.length_a   1.000
_cell.length_b   1.000
_cell.length_c   1.000
_cell.angle_alpha   90.00
_cell.angle_beta   90.00
_cell.angle_gamma   90.00
#
_symmetry.space_group_name_H-M   'P 1'
#
loop_
_entity.id
_entity.type
_entity.pdbx_description
1 polymer ?
#
loop_
_entity_poly.entity_id
_entity_poly.type
_entity_poly.pdbx_seq_one_letter_code
_entity_poly.pdbx_strand_id
1 'polypeptide(L)'
;VYRETGPYGREGKVARYYLAESPGGEVRLPVSPELGRPEHDEWRWASYAEARALLPPRLQPVLAWAHALSGEAPAERTRGPEAAGGERPGGQGPAERASRGGSA
;
A
#
# COMPACT_ATOMS: atom_id res chain seq x y z
N VAL A 1 18.09 -3.92 -16.78
CA VAL A 1 19.22 -3.50 -15.91
C VAL A 1 19.07 -4.17 -14.54
N TYR A 2 20.16 -4.43 -13.81
CA TYR A 2 20.14 -5.02 -12.47
C TYR A 2 21.10 -4.29 -11.54
N ARG A 3 20.97 -4.50 -10.21
CA ARG A 3 21.90 -3.99 -9.20
C ARG A 3 22.32 -5.10 -8.26
N GLU A 4 23.61 -5.18 -7.98
CA GLU A 4 24.17 -6.10 -6.99
C GLU A 4 24.48 -5.38 -5.68
N THR A 5 24.41 -6.13 -4.57
CA THR A 5 24.93 -5.67 -3.28
C THR A 5 26.46 -5.81 -3.23
N GLY A 6 27.09 -5.16 -2.27
CA GLY A 6 28.43 -5.59 -1.86
C GLY A 6 28.39 -7.01 -1.25
N PRO A 7 29.55 -7.69 -1.14
CA PRO A 7 29.67 -8.96 -0.44
C PRO A 7 29.15 -8.87 1.00
N TYR A 8 28.41 -9.89 1.46
CA TYR A 8 27.87 -9.95 2.81
C TYR A 8 27.85 -11.36 3.40
N GLY A 9 27.72 -11.42 4.73
CA GLY A 9 27.86 -12.67 5.48
C GLY A 9 29.31 -13.16 5.53
N ARG A 10 29.56 -14.23 6.29
CA ARG A 10 30.91 -14.80 6.44
C ARG A 10 31.46 -15.37 5.13
N GLU A 11 30.58 -15.84 4.27
CA GLU A 11 30.93 -16.45 2.97
C GLU A 11 31.06 -15.42 1.83
N GLY A 12 30.84 -14.12 2.08
CA GLY A 12 31.00 -13.08 1.04
C GLY A 12 29.98 -13.15 -0.09
N LYS A 13 28.74 -13.56 0.21
CA LYS A 13 27.65 -13.68 -0.77
C LYS A 13 27.34 -12.34 -1.43
N VAL A 14 27.01 -12.37 -2.72
CA VAL A 14 26.52 -11.20 -3.47
C VAL A 14 25.09 -11.49 -3.92
N ALA A 15 24.18 -10.56 -3.64
CA ALA A 15 22.79 -10.66 -4.08
C ALA A 15 22.56 -9.75 -5.28
N ARG A 16 21.84 -10.25 -6.29
CA ARG A 16 21.42 -9.52 -7.48
C ARG A 16 19.93 -9.20 -7.40
N TYR A 17 19.60 -7.93 -7.63
CA TYR A 17 18.24 -7.40 -7.60
C TYR A 17 17.80 -6.90 -8.96
N TYR A 18 16.52 -7.09 -9.25
CA TYR A 18 15.82 -6.62 -10.44
C TYR A 18 14.69 -5.69 -10.01
N LEU A 19 14.33 -4.74 -10.86
CA LEU A 19 13.21 -3.83 -10.65
C LEU A 19 12.02 -4.32 -11.48
N ALA A 20 10.85 -4.38 -10.85
CA ALA A 20 9.58 -4.67 -11.49
C ALA A 20 8.57 -3.57 -11.13
N GLU A 21 7.67 -3.28 -12.06
CA GLU A 21 6.55 -2.37 -11.85
C GLU A 21 5.28 -3.19 -11.60
N SER A 22 4.48 -2.77 -10.62
CA SER A 22 3.16 -3.33 -10.38
C SER A 22 2.13 -2.19 -10.42
N PRO A 23 0.99 -2.36 -11.10
CA PRO A 23 -0.10 -1.38 -11.09
C PRO A 23 -0.75 -1.23 -9.70
N GLY A 24 -0.38 -2.08 -8.73
CA GLY A 24 -0.92 -2.15 -7.38
C GLY A 24 -1.61 -3.48 -7.12
N GLY A 25 -2.43 -3.52 -6.07
CA GLY A 25 -3.30 -4.66 -5.76
C GLY A 25 -2.87 -5.52 -4.57
N GLU A 26 -3.55 -6.65 -4.41
CA GLU A 26 -3.31 -7.64 -3.37
C GLU A 26 -1.99 -8.37 -3.63
N VAL A 27 -1.04 -8.28 -2.69
CA VAL A 27 0.19 -9.06 -2.76
C VAL A 27 -0.05 -10.41 -2.08
N ARG A 28 0.31 -11.48 -2.77
CA ARG A 28 0.23 -12.85 -2.27
C ARG A 28 1.64 -13.38 -2.05
N LEU A 29 1.90 -13.96 -0.89
CA LEU A 29 3.16 -14.62 -0.54
C LEU A 29 2.93 -16.14 -0.47
N PRO A 30 2.83 -16.84 -1.62
CA PRO A 30 2.63 -18.28 -1.60
C PRO A 30 3.88 -19.00 -1.08
N VAL A 31 3.67 -20.18 -0.51
CA VAL A 31 4.76 -21.11 -0.20
C VAL A 31 5.30 -21.68 -1.52
N SER A 32 6.61 -21.53 -1.76
CA SER A 32 7.26 -22.22 -2.88
C SER A 32 7.15 -23.75 -2.65
N PRO A 33 6.65 -24.51 -3.64
CA PRO A 33 6.60 -25.97 -3.56
C PRO A 33 7.98 -26.60 -3.30
N GLU A 34 9.04 -25.97 -3.79
CA GLU A 34 10.42 -26.41 -3.63
C GLU A 34 10.95 -26.20 -2.20
N LEU A 35 10.48 -25.16 -1.51
CA LEU A 35 10.92 -24.83 -0.15
C LEU A 35 10.06 -25.51 0.93
N GLY A 36 8.78 -25.81 0.63
CA GLY A 36 7.83 -26.47 1.53
C GLY A 36 7.42 -25.66 2.76
N ARG A 37 7.93 -24.42 2.90
CA ARG A 37 7.64 -23.47 3.99
C ARG A 37 7.58 -22.02 3.46
N PRO A 38 6.91 -21.10 4.16
CA PRO A 38 6.94 -19.69 3.78
C PRO A 38 8.38 -19.17 3.71
N GLU A 39 8.72 -18.55 2.58
CA GLU A 39 9.99 -17.84 2.43
C GLU A 39 9.89 -16.41 3.01
N HIS A 40 8.69 -15.86 3.00
CA HIS A 40 8.36 -14.52 3.49
C HIS A 40 7.10 -14.59 4.35
N ASP A 41 7.17 -13.99 5.53
CA ASP A 41 6.08 -14.04 6.51
C ASP A 41 5.14 -12.84 6.37
N GLU A 42 5.62 -11.69 5.90
CA GLU A 42 4.87 -10.43 5.88
C GLU A 42 5.22 -9.56 4.67
N TRP A 43 4.29 -8.70 4.26
CA TRP A 43 4.51 -7.66 3.26
C TRP A 43 3.76 -6.37 3.60
N ARG A 44 4.25 -5.26 3.05
CA ARG A 44 3.51 -3.99 3.03
C ARG A 44 3.90 -3.16 1.82
N TRP A 45 2.97 -2.36 1.31
CA TRP A 45 3.31 -1.24 0.44
C TRP A 45 3.98 -0.14 1.28
N ALA A 46 5.07 0.44 0.78
CA ALA A 46 5.80 1.50 1.46
C ALA A 46 6.23 2.58 0.47
N SER A 47 6.17 3.84 0.88
CA SER A 47 6.82 4.95 0.17
C SER A 47 8.34 4.79 0.19
N TYR A 48 9.03 5.53 -0.69
CA TYR A 48 10.50 5.54 -0.72
C TYR A 48 11.12 5.91 0.64
N ALA A 49 10.56 6.92 1.33
CA ALA A 49 11.04 7.35 2.65
C ALA A 49 10.83 6.27 3.72
N GLU A 50 9.67 5.62 3.74
CA GLU A 50 9.40 4.52 4.69
C GLU A 50 10.29 3.31 4.41
N ALA A 51 10.48 2.94 3.14
CA ALA A 51 11.37 1.86 2.76
C ALA A 51 12.82 2.14 3.19
N ARG A 52 13.29 3.39 3.05
CA ARG A 52 14.61 3.80 3.56
C ARG A 52 14.75 3.63 5.07
N ALA A 53 13.70 3.86 5.84
CA ALA A 53 13.74 3.70 7.30
C ALA A 53 13.73 2.21 7.74
N LEU A 54 13.08 1.35 6.97
CA LEU A 54 12.98 -0.08 7.28
C LEU A 54 14.20 -0.89 6.84
N LEU A 55 14.72 -0.61 5.64
CA LEU A 55 15.66 -1.52 5.01
C LEU A 55 17.04 -1.42 5.68
N PRO A 56 17.74 -2.55 5.86
CA PRO A 56 19.09 -2.53 6.41
C PRO A 56 20.05 -1.73 5.51
N PRO A 57 21.13 -1.16 6.06
CA PRO A 57 22.08 -0.33 5.32
C PRO A 57 22.57 -0.94 3.99
N ARG A 58 22.73 -2.27 3.95
CA ARG A 58 23.14 -3.02 2.74
C ARG A 58 22.22 -2.81 1.54
N LEU A 59 20.92 -2.63 1.77
CA LEU A 59 19.93 -2.51 0.70
C LEU A 59 19.65 -1.06 0.29
N GLN A 60 20.18 -0.08 1.03
CA GLN A 60 20.01 1.34 0.70
C GLN A 60 20.50 1.69 -0.71
N PRO A 61 21.67 1.19 -1.20
CA PRO A 61 22.10 1.44 -2.57
C PRO A 61 21.20 0.79 -3.62
N VAL A 62 20.59 -0.35 -3.31
CA VAL A 62 19.63 -1.03 -4.20
C VAL A 62 18.33 -0.25 -4.28
N LEU A 63 17.82 0.23 -3.14
CA LEU A 63 16.62 1.05 -3.08
C LEU A 63 16.80 2.38 -3.84
N ALA A 64 17.94 3.06 -3.65
CA ALA A 64 18.25 4.29 -4.37
C ALA A 64 18.35 4.08 -5.88
N TRP A 65 18.97 2.98 -6.32
CA TRP A 65 19.03 2.57 -7.72
C TRP A 65 17.63 2.33 -8.31
N ALA A 66 16.79 1.59 -7.59
CA ALA A 66 15.42 1.30 -8.00
C ALA A 66 14.60 2.59 -8.16
N HIS A 67 14.67 3.48 -7.16
CA HIS A 67 13.95 4.75 -7.18
C HIS A 67 14.36 5.65 -8.34
N ALA A 68 15.65 5.75 -8.63
CA ALA A 68 16.15 6.53 -9.77
C ALA A 68 15.68 5.97 -11.13
N LEU A 69 15.50 4.65 -11.25
CA LEU A 69 15.05 4.00 -12.47
C LEU A 69 13.53 4.02 -12.66
N SER A 70 12.76 4.00 -11.57
CA SER A 70 11.30 4.02 -11.65
C SER A 70 10.76 5.29 -12.30
N GLY A 71 11.57 6.36 -12.39
CA GLY A 71 11.10 7.69 -12.78
C GLY A 71 10.08 8.24 -11.78
N GLU A 72 9.95 9.55 -11.66
CA GLU A 72 8.73 10.08 -11.05
C GLU A 72 7.57 9.74 -11.99
N ALA A 73 6.77 8.73 -11.67
CA ALA A 73 5.40 8.69 -12.18
C ALA A 73 4.73 10.00 -11.75
N PRO A 74 4.01 10.71 -12.63
CA PRO A 74 3.42 12.00 -12.29
C PRO A 74 2.56 11.81 -11.03
N ALA A 75 2.72 12.75 -10.10
CA ALA A 75 2.04 12.78 -8.82
C ALA A 75 0.53 12.92 -9.01
N GLU A 76 -0.16 11.83 -9.34
CA GLU A 76 -1.61 11.81 -9.30
C GLU A 76 -2.13 10.40 -9.08
N ARG A 77 -2.25 10.03 -7.81
CA ARG A 77 -3.43 9.33 -7.28
C ARG A 77 -3.67 9.85 -5.89
N THR A 78 -4.35 10.98 -5.82
CA THR A 78 -5.17 11.37 -4.66
C THR A 78 -5.89 10.13 -4.17
N ARG A 79 -5.60 9.71 -2.93
CA ARG A 79 -6.39 8.69 -2.24
C ARG A 79 -7.79 9.28 -2.09
N GLY A 80 -8.71 8.92 -2.99
CA GLY A 80 -10.12 9.28 -2.88
C GLY A 80 -10.71 8.72 -1.59
N PRO A 81 -11.70 9.40 -0.99
CA PRO A 81 -12.17 9.05 0.34
C PRO A 81 -12.79 7.65 0.34
N GLU A 82 -12.40 6.91 1.36
CA GLU A 82 -12.97 5.64 1.79
C GLU A 82 -14.51 5.71 1.79
N ALA A 83 -15.14 4.76 1.11
CA ALA A 83 -16.58 4.68 0.98
C ALA A 83 -17.24 4.52 2.36
N ALA A 84 -18.04 5.53 2.72
CA ALA A 84 -19.31 5.45 3.42
C ALA A 84 -19.53 4.25 4.36
N GLY A 85 -19.31 4.48 5.65
CA GLY A 85 -19.78 3.61 6.72
C GLY A 85 -20.01 4.38 8.01
N GLY A 86 -21.26 4.77 8.26
CA GLY A 86 -21.74 5.15 9.59
C GLY A 86 -21.93 6.65 9.84
N GLU A 87 -23.14 7.16 9.55
CA GLU A 87 -24.03 7.78 10.55
C GLU A 87 -25.19 8.47 9.83
N ARG A 88 -26.42 8.04 10.13
CA ARG A 88 -27.63 8.84 9.87
C ARG A 88 -28.02 9.51 11.19
N PRO A 89 -27.94 10.84 11.34
CA PRO A 89 -28.64 11.53 12.41
C PRO A 89 -30.10 11.75 12.01
N GLY A 90 -30.97 11.68 13.02
CA GLY A 90 -32.42 11.55 12.89
C GLY A 90 -33.12 12.68 12.14
N GLY A 91 -34.04 12.26 11.25
CA GLY A 91 -35.07 13.12 10.68
C GLY A 91 -36.23 13.28 11.66
N GLN A 92 -36.31 14.44 12.30
CA GLN A 92 -37.47 14.93 13.02
C GLN A 92 -38.57 15.26 12.00
N GLY A 93 -39.72 14.60 12.07
CA GLY A 93 -40.92 14.99 11.32
C GLY A 93 -41.70 16.07 12.05
N PRO A 94 -42.20 17.12 11.38
CA PRO A 94 -43.17 18.02 11.99
C PRO A 94 -44.61 17.66 11.61
N ALA A 95 -45.36 17.31 12.65
CA ALA A 95 -46.71 17.73 13.01
C ALA A 95 -47.74 18.00 11.89
N GLU A 96 -48.65 17.04 11.75
CA GLU A 96 -49.99 17.22 11.21
C GLU A 96 -50.87 17.97 12.22
N ARG A 97 -51.37 19.15 11.86
CA ARG A 97 -52.55 19.76 12.50
C ARG A 97 -53.27 20.70 11.53
N ALA A 98 -54.29 20.18 10.86
CA ALA A 98 -55.32 20.99 10.23
C ALA A 98 -56.68 20.31 10.45
N SER A 99 -57.42 20.80 11.45
CA SER A 99 -58.85 20.56 11.58
C SER A 99 -59.47 21.90 11.96
N ARG A 100 -59.87 22.66 10.95
CA ARG A 100 -60.86 23.73 11.08
C ARG A 100 -62.18 23.15 10.56
N GLY A 101 -63.14 22.96 11.46
CA GLY A 101 -64.52 22.62 11.14
C GLY A 101 -65.45 23.63 11.81
N GLY A 102 -66.36 24.18 11.01
CA GLY A 102 -67.38 25.17 11.35
C GLY A 102 -67.53 26.15 10.18
N SER A 103 -68.68 26.42 9.59
CA SER A 103 -70.07 25.95 9.77
C SER A 103 -70.83 26.49 8.56
N ALA A 104 -71.87 25.78 8.10
CA ALA A 104 -73.06 26.34 7.46
C ALA A 104 -74.16 25.28 7.49
#